data_AF-A0A218WCQ2-F1
#
_entry.id   AF-A0A218WCQ2-F1
#
_cell.length_a   1.000
_cell.length_b   1.000
_cell.length_c   1.000
_cell.angle_alpha   90.00
_cell.angle_beta   90.00
_cell.angle_gamma   90.00
#
_symmetry.space_group_name_H-M   'P 1'
#
loop_
_entity.id
_entity.type
_entity.pdbx_description
1 polymer ?
#
loop_
_entity_poly.entity_id
_entity_poly.type
_entity_poly.pdbx_seq_one_letter_code
_entity_poly.pdbx_strand_id
1 'polypeptide(L)' 'MNALFLDVVRVSESYGLRFPREFALLMKQLLYFDRYTRLLAPNLNMLQDQRITIVSNRSNYSNSIN' A
#
# COMPACT_ATOMS: atom_id res chain seq x y z
N MET A 1 -4.32 5.82 -3.05
CA MET A 1 -4.61 4.70 -2.14
C MET A 1 -5.47 3.60 -2.73
N ASN A 2 -6.42 3.88 -3.62
CA ASN A 2 -7.29 2.82 -4.15
C ASN A 2 -6.51 1.70 -4.89
N ALA A 3 -5.43 2.05 -5.60
CA ALA A 3 -4.57 1.08 -6.28
C ALA A 3 -3.85 0.12 -5.31
N LEU A 4 -3.21 0.64 -4.25
CA LEU A 4 -2.56 -0.20 -3.23
C LEU A 4 -3.53 -1.17 -2.55
N PHE A 5 -4.75 -0.71 -2.26
CA PHE A 5 -5.78 -1.57 -1.68
C PHE A 5 -6.16 -2.71 -2.64
N LEU A 6 -6.40 -2.37 -3.91
CA LEU A 6 -6.72 -3.36 -4.94
C LEU A 6 -5.57 -4.34 -5.17
N ASP A 7 -4.32 -3.89 -5.10
CA ASP A 7 -3.13 -4.74 -5.23
C ASP A 7 -3.03 -5.74 -4.06
N VAL A 8 -3.28 -5.28 -2.83
CA VAL A 8 -3.31 -6.15 -1.64
C VAL A 8 -4.42 -7.19 -1.76
N VAL A 9 -5.62 -6.79 -2.22
CA VAL A 9 -6.74 -7.71 -2.47
C VAL A 9 -6.38 -8.73 -3.55
N ARG A 10 -5.87 -8.28 -4.70
CA ARG A 10 -5.47 -9.15 -5.81
C ARG A 10 -4.40 -10.16 -5.39
N VAL A 11 -3.39 -9.73 -4.64
CA VAL A 11 -2.35 -10.64 -4.12
C VAL A 11 -2.97 -11.66 -3.16
N SER A 12 -3.83 -11.23 -2.23
CA SER A 12 -4.47 -12.16 -1.29
C SER A 12 -5.28 -13.25 -1.99
N GLU A 13 -6.04 -12.89 -3.03
CA GLU A 13 -6.81 -13.83 -3.84
C GLU A 13 -5.89 -14.83 -4.56
N SER A 14 -4.77 -14.37 -5.12
CA SER A 14 -3.80 -15.25 -5.82
C SER A 14 -3.15 -16.30 -4.90
N TYR A 15 -3.06 -16.03 -3.60
CA TYR A 15 -2.54 -16.96 -2.60
C TYR A 15 -3.64 -17.73 -1.84
N GLY A 16 -4.91 -17.58 -2.23
CA GLY A 16 -6.04 -18.23 -1.57
C GLY A 16 -6.33 -17.70 -0.15
N LEU A 17 -5.78 -16.53 0.21
CA LEU A 17 -5.98 -15.91 1.52
C LEU A 17 -7.36 -15.24 1.56
N ARG A 18 -8.19 -15.62 2.53
CA ARG A 18 -9.43 -14.90 2.84
C ARG A 18 -9.18 -13.92 3.97
N PHE A 19 -9.45 -12.65 3.74
CA PHE A 19 -9.30 -11.64 4.77
C PHE A 19 -10.33 -11.81 5.90
N PRO A 20 -9.89 -11.87 7.17
CA PRO A 20 -10.79 -11.84 8.32
C PRO A 20 -11.57 -10.51 8.39
N ARG A 21 -12.71 -10.53 9.07
CA ARG A 21 -13.56 -9.34 9.24
C ARG A 21 -12.84 -8.23 10.01
N GLU A 22 -12.00 -8.62 10.96
CA GLU A 22 -11.16 -7.78 11.79
C GLU A 22 -10.08 -7.07 10.96
N PHE A 23 -9.55 -7.75 9.95
CA PHE A 23 -8.60 -7.15 9.02
C PHE A 23 -9.26 -6.06 8.18
N ALA A 24 -10.53 -6.24 7.77
CA ALA A 24 -11.26 -5.20 7.05
C ALA A 24 -11.44 -3.92 7.89
N LEU A 25 -11.54 -4.02 9.23
CA LEU A 25 -11.52 -2.86 10.12
C LEU A 25 -10.17 -2.14 10.05
N LEU A 26 -9.05 -2.87 10.11
CA LEU A 26 -7.71 -2.28 9.97
C LEU A 26 -7.52 -1.61 8.60
N MET A 27 -7.99 -2.25 7.52
CA MET A 27 -7.94 -1.67 6.18
C MET A 27 -8.75 -0.38 6.07
N LYS A 28 -9.93 -0.32 6.71
CA LYS A 28 -10.71 0.91 6.80
C LYS A 28 -9.94 2.00 7.55
N GLN A 29 -9.29 1.68 8.66
CA GLN A 29 -8.50 2.66 9.42
C GLN A 29 -7.37 3.27 8.56
N LEU A 30 -6.67 2.44 7.78
CA LEU A 30 -5.64 2.91 6.84
C LEU A 30 -6.23 3.86 5.77
N LEU A 31 -7.41 3.55 5.24
CA LEU A 31 -8.09 4.39 4.26
C LEU A 31 -8.56 5.73 4.87
N TYR A 32 -9.05 5.72 6.11
CA TYR A 32 -9.40 6.95 6.83
C TYR A 32 -8.16 7.82 7.07
N PHE A 33 -7.04 7.22 7.44
CA PHE A 33 -5.79 7.94 7.65
C PHE A 33 -5.32 8.65 6.36
N ASP A 34 -5.29 7.96 5.22
CA ASP A 34 -4.96 8.59 3.93
C ASP A 34 -5.89 9.76 3.59
N ARG A 35 -7.20 9.57 3.78
CA ARG A 35 -8.18 10.62 3.50
C ARG A 35 -7.95 11.84 4.40
N TYR A 36 -7.67 11.64 5.69
CA TYR A 36 -7.37 12.73 6.60
C TYR A 36 -6.08 13.45 6.23
N THR A 37 -5.01 12.73 5.91
CA THR A 37 -3.75 13.36 5.48
C THR A 37 -3.95 14.20 4.22
N ARG A 38 -4.72 13.73 3.24
CA ARG A 38 -5.03 14.52 2.03
C ARG A 38 -5.80 15.80 2.34
N LEU A 39 -6.71 15.77 3.32
CA LEU A 39 -7.49 16.94 3.73
C LEU A 39 -6.65 17.93 4.53
N LEU A 40 -5.77 17.44 5.41
CA LEU A 40 -4.97 18.28 6.31
C LEU A 40 -3.67 18.78 5.67
N ALA A 41 -3.08 18.00 4.76
CA ALA A 41 -1.80 18.28 4.13
C ALA A 41 -1.80 17.82 2.66
N PRO A 42 -2.50 18.54 1.75
CA PRO A 42 -2.70 18.12 0.36
C PRO A 42 -1.41 17.97 -0.46
N ASN A 43 -0.32 18.62 -0.04
CA ASN A 43 0.99 18.53 -0.69
C ASN A 43 1.92 17.48 -0.06
N LEU A 44 1.46 16.79 0.99
CA LEU A 44 2.28 15.83 1.72
C LEU A 44 2.16 14.44 1.06
N ASN A 45 3.22 14.04 0.36
CA ASN A 45 3.34 12.69 -0.19
C ASN A 45 3.82 11.71 0.89
N MET A 46 2.90 11.31 1.78
CA MET A 46 3.18 10.36 2.87
C MET A 46 3.85 9.06 2.41
N LEU A 47 3.44 8.52 1.25
CA LEU A 47 4.00 7.29 0.68
C LEU A 47 5.42 7.45 0.11
N GLN A 48 5.88 8.68 -0.09
CA GLN A 48 7.24 8.98 -0.55
C GLN A 48 8.16 9.37 0.62
N ASP A 49 7.62 9.46 1.84
CA ASP A 49 8.42 9.70 3.04
C ASP A 49 9.36 8.51 3.27
N GLN A 50 10.65 8.79 3.44
CA GLN A 50 11.68 7.79 3.64
C GLN A 50 11.39 6.87 4.84
N ARG A 51 10.67 7.38 5.85
CA ARG A 51 10.25 6.62 7.04
C ARG A 51 9.13 5.63 6.74
N ILE A 52 8.37 5.86 5.68
CA ILE A 52 7.24 5.05 5.20
C ILE A 52 7.65 4.35 3.89
N THR A 53 8.94 4.02 3.74
CA THR A 53 9.41 3.24 2.58
C THR A 53 8.90 1.80 2.70
N ILE A 54 7.72 1.54 2.14
CA ILE A 54 7.18 0.18 1.92
C ILE A 54 7.96 -0.41 0.73
N VAL A 55 9.21 -0.77 0.99
CA VAL A 55 10.17 -1.49 0.13
C VAL A 55 9.79 -1.52 -1.36
N SER A 56 10.13 -0.44 -2.07
CA SER A 56 10.23 -0.43 -3.54
C SER A 56 11.56 -1.05 -4.01
N ASN A 57 11.98 -2.18 -3.43
CA ASN A 57 13.17 -2.89 -3.90
C ASN A 57 12.83 -3.94 -4.96
N ARG A 58 12.06 -3.53 -5.99
CA ARG A 58 11.73 -4.37 -7.16
C ARG A 58 12.14 -3.72 -8.47
N SER A 59 13.31 -3.10 -8.52
CA SER A 59 13.95 -2.78 -9.79
C SER A 59 15.44 -2.64 -9.57
N ASN A 60 16.17 -3.75 -9.61
CA ASN A 60 17.63 -3.77 -9.79
C ASN A 60 18.19 -5.16 -10.19
N TYR A 61 17.36 -6.20 -10.32
CA TYR A 61 17.81 -7.54 -10.75
C TYR A 61 17.79 -7.78 -12.28
N SER A 62 17.51 -6.76 -13.10
CA SER A 62 17.36 -6.93 -14.56
C SER A 62 18.54 -6.43 -15.41
N ASN A 63 19.61 -5.89 -14.80
CA ASN A 63 20.70 -5.24 -15.55
C ASN A 63 22.07 -5.94 -15.48
N SER A 64 22.12 -7.21 -15.04
CA SER A 64 23.36 -7.99 -14.99
C SER A 64 23.43 -9.14 -16.01
N ILE A 65 22.52 -9.16 -17.00
CA ILE A 65 22.59 -10.06 -18.14
C ILE A 65 22.44 -9.21 -19.41
N ASN A 66 23.51 -8.48 -19.74
CA ASN A 66 23.89 -8.09 -21.10
C ASN A 66 25.39 -7.79 -21.08
#